data_AF-A0A1Y2F898-F1
#
_entry.id   AF-A0A1Y2F898-F1
#
_cell.length_a   1.000
_cell.length_b   1.000
_cell.length_c   1.000
_cell.angle_alpha   90.00
_cell.angle_beta   90.00
_cell.angle_gamma   90.00
#
_symmetry.space_group_name_H-M   'P 1'
#
loop_
_entity.id
_entity.type
_entity.pdbx_description
1 polymer ?
#
loop_
_entity_poly.entity_id
_entity_poly.type
_entity_poly.pdbx_seq_one_letter_code
_entity_poly.pdbx_strand_id
1 'polypeptide(L)'
;MYIRMNKNHLYYLYLFLFLLINGLIYSKEIKIHNKDNNFYNLQNVINNNQNEELRLYFEDDYYNLSEIPNFSISISVQSNIYFIGNTNGTTFDYNYLKKGSFTFNFSNNKLEIVTIENIIFTNYYDAEKQESLYMIDLVSNSDKYSMLFNNCIFQNNYQNILSLHITSNKKTHENPSVLFNNSKFM
;
A
#
# COMPACT_ATOMS: atom_id res chain seq x y z
N MET A 1 -21.83 49.60 -12.79
CA MET A 1 -23.08 48.83 -12.51
C MET A 1 -22.79 47.92 -11.32
N TYR A 2 -23.36 48.19 -10.14
CA TYR A 2 -23.16 47.38 -8.93
C TYR A 2 -24.26 46.34 -8.81
N ILE A 3 -23.89 45.05 -8.79
CA ILE A 3 -24.85 43.96 -8.55
C ILE A 3 -25.00 43.80 -7.04
N ARG A 4 -26.20 44.10 -6.52
CA ARG A 4 -26.54 43.94 -5.10
C ARG A 4 -26.95 42.48 -4.85
N MET A 5 -26.03 41.65 -4.38
CA MET A 5 -26.35 40.26 -4.01
C MET A 5 -27.19 40.22 -2.72
N ASN A 6 -28.22 39.37 -2.69
CA ASN A 6 -29.04 39.12 -1.51
C ASN A 6 -28.16 38.45 -0.42
N LYS A 7 -28.36 38.84 0.86
CA LYS A 7 -27.69 38.23 2.02
C LYS A 7 -27.83 36.70 2.05
N ASN A 8 -28.96 36.17 1.59
CA ASN A 8 -29.18 34.72 1.51
C ASN A 8 -28.24 34.05 0.50
N HIS A 9 -27.95 34.68 -0.64
CA HIS A 9 -26.99 34.15 -1.61
C HIS A 9 -25.57 34.14 -1.06
N LEU A 10 -25.22 35.13 -0.24
CA LEU A 10 -23.92 35.16 0.43
C LEU A 10 -23.78 34.01 1.43
N TYR A 11 -24.83 33.68 2.19
CA TYR A 11 -24.83 32.55 3.11
C TYR A 11 -24.65 31.20 2.37
N TYR A 12 -25.40 30.97 1.28
CA TYR A 12 -25.25 29.74 0.49
C TYR A 12 -23.87 29.63 -0.15
N LEU A 13 -23.28 30.75 -0.58
CA LEU A 13 -21.91 30.78 -1.09
C LEU A 13 -20.91 30.36 0.00
N TYR A 14 -21.04 30.87 1.23
CA TYR A 14 -20.18 30.46 2.34
C TYR A 14 -20.35 28.99 2.71
N LEU A 15 -21.59 28.47 2.74
CA LEU A 15 -21.84 27.06 2.99
C LEU A 15 -21.23 26.17 1.90
N PHE A 16 -21.39 26.55 0.64
CA PHE A 16 -20.80 25.85 -0.48
C PHE A 16 -19.27 25.85 -0.42
N LEU A 17 -18.64 27.00 -0.13
CA LEU A 17 -17.19 27.09 0.06
C LEU A 17 -16.71 26.25 1.25
N PHE A 18 -17.45 26.23 2.36
CA PHE A 18 -17.15 25.38 3.51
C PHE A 18 -17.19 23.89 3.14
N LEU A 19 -18.21 23.46 2.38
CA LEU A 19 -18.29 22.08 1.90
C LEU A 19 -17.15 21.72 0.94
N LEU A 20 -16.74 22.65 0.07
CA LEU A 20 -15.60 22.43 -0.83
C LEU A 20 -14.28 22.28 -0.06
N ILE A 21 -14.05 23.08 0.98
CA ILE A 21 -12.83 23.01 1.79
C ILE A 21 -12.79 21.71 2.61
N ASN A 22 -13.93 21.27 3.15
CA ASN A 22 -14.01 20.01 3.91
C ASN A 22 -14.04 18.76 3.01
N GLY A 23 -14.35 18.91 1.73
CA GLY A 23 -14.29 17.84 0.73
C GLY A 23 -12.89 17.60 0.17
N LEU A 24 -11.88 18.36 0.59
CA LEU A 24 -10.49 18.09 0.23
C LEU A 24 -10.07 16.78 0.90
N ILE A 25 -9.95 15.73 0.09
CA ILE A 25 -9.31 14.49 0.52
C ILE A 25 -7.83 14.79 0.63
N TYR A 26 -7.36 14.95 1.86
CA TYR A 26 -5.94 15.08 2.13
C TYR A 26 -5.29 13.70 1.95
N SER A 27 -4.11 13.71 1.34
CA SER A 27 -3.25 12.55 1.21
C SER A 27 -1.97 12.88 1.96
N LYS A 28 -1.54 11.96 2.83
CA LYS A 28 -0.26 12.05 3.53
C LYS A 28 0.83 11.40 2.68
N GLU A 29 1.84 12.19 2.35
CA GLU A 29 2.98 11.73 1.56
C GLU A 29 4.21 11.57 2.46
N ILE A 30 4.90 10.44 2.36
CA ILE A 30 6.13 10.16 3.08
C ILE A 30 7.17 9.64 2.10
N LYS A 31 8.33 10.29 2.07
CA LYS A 31 9.51 9.85 1.33
C LYS A 31 10.32 8.90 2.20
N ILE A 32 10.71 7.78 1.63
CA ILE A 32 11.50 6.73 2.28
C ILE A 32 12.81 6.65 1.53
N HIS A 33 13.95 6.82 2.21
CA HIS A 33 15.27 6.55 1.66
C HIS A 33 15.84 5.26 2.25
N ASN A 34 16.64 4.55 1.47
CA ASN A 34 17.30 3.34 1.91
C ASN A 34 18.21 3.66 3.10
N LYS A 35 18.16 2.82 4.13
CA LYS A 35 18.92 2.98 5.38
C LYS A 35 18.58 4.23 6.20
N ASP A 36 17.48 4.91 5.91
CA ASP A 36 16.97 5.96 6.78
C ASP A 36 16.12 5.41 7.94
N ASN A 37 15.76 6.30 8.86
CA ASN A 37 14.95 5.90 10.01
C ASN A 37 13.54 5.44 9.62
N ASN A 38 12.96 5.98 8.55
CA ASN A 38 11.63 5.58 8.11
C ASN A 38 11.65 4.16 7.51
N PHE A 39 12.70 3.81 6.78
CA PHE A 39 12.92 2.49 6.21
C PHE A 39 13.08 1.43 7.30
N TYR A 40 13.94 1.69 8.30
CA TYR A 40 14.11 0.74 9.42
C TYR A 40 12.85 0.63 10.29
N ASN A 41 12.01 1.66 10.34
CA ASN A 41 10.76 1.67 11.09
C ASN A 41 9.52 1.58 10.18
N LEU A 42 9.64 0.99 8.98
CA LEU A 42 8.60 1.08 7.95
C LEU A 42 7.22 0.63 8.44
N GLN A 43 7.16 -0.44 9.24
CA GLN A 43 5.91 -0.91 9.86
C GLN A 43 5.23 0.18 10.71
N ASN A 44 5.98 0.85 11.59
CA ASN A 44 5.47 1.89 12.47
C ASN A 44 5.11 3.15 11.68
N VAL A 45 5.92 3.49 10.68
CA VAL A 45 5.62 4.59 9.77
C VAL A 45 4.30 4.34 9.07
N ILE A 46 4.04 3.15 8.54
CA ILE A 46 2.78 2.86 7.86
C ILE A 46 1.61 2.89 8.85
N ASN A 47 1.69 2.12 9.93
CA ASN A 47 0.57 1.97 10.87
C ASN A 47 0.17 3.28 11.57
N ASN A 48 1.11 4.20 11.80
CA ASN A 48 0.82 5.46 12.52
C ASN A 48 0.37 6.61 11.60
N ASN A 49 0.29 6.40 10.29
CA ASN A 49 0.06 7.48 9.31
C ASN A 49 -1.14 7.25 8.39
N GLN A 50 -2.08 6.37 8.78
CA GLN A 50 -3.27 5.99 7.99
C GLN A 50 -4.57 6.72 8.40
N ASN A 51 -4.48 7.91 8.99
CA ASN A 51 -5.68 8.73 9.27
C ASN A 51 -6.39 9.17 7.98
N GLU A 52 -5.64 9.22 6.89
CA GLU A 52 -6.04 9.65 5.54
C GLU A 52 -5.40 8.70 4.51
N GLU A 53 -5.56 8.98 3.22
CA GLU A 53 -4.79 8.28 2.18
C GLU A 53 -3.29 8.41 2.44
N LEU A 54 -2.54 7.31 2.37
CA LEU A 54 -1.10 7.28 2.63
C LEU A 54 -0.33 6.91 1.37
N ARG A 55 0.61 7.78 0.96
CA ARG A 55 1.52 7.57 -0.17
C ARG A 55 2.95 7.49 0.32
N LEU A 56 3.60 6.36 0.06
CA LEU A 56 4.98 6.07 0.40
C LEU A 56 5.81 6.11 -0.88
N TYR A 57 6.66 7.12 -1.03
CA TYR A 57 7.56 7.25 -2.17
C TYR A 57 8.93 6.69 -1.82
N PHE A 58 9.32 5.61 -2.48
CA PHE A 58 10.63 5.01 -2.37
C PHE A 58 11.54 5.65 -3.43
N GLU A 59 12.25 6.71 -3.02
CA GLU A 59 12.97 7.59 -3.96
C GLU A 59 14.27 6.99 -4.51
N ASP A 60 14.87 6.02 -3.81
CA ASP A 60 16.12 5.41 -4.22
C ASP A 60 15.87 4.25 -5.20
N ASP A 61 16.88 3.91 -6.01
CA ASP A 61 16.78 2.79 -6.97
C ASP A 61 16.78 1.42 -6.29
N TYR A 62 17.29 1.33 -5.06
CA TYR A 62 17.58 0.06 -4.40
C TYR A 62 17.39 0.13 -2.88
N TYR A 63 16.66 -0.86 -2.33
CA TYR A 63 16.41 -1.06 -0.91
C TYR A 63 16.78 -2.48 -0.51
N ASN A 64 17.55 -2.60 0.57
CA ASN A 64 17.94 -3.89 1.12
C ASN A 64 16.93 -4.32 2.21
N LEU A 65 15.88 -5.05 1.83
CA LEU A 65 14.84 -5.49 2.76
C LEU A 65 15.36 -6.44 3.84
N SER A 66 16.51 -7.10 3.64
CA SER A 66 17.11 -7.91 4.70
C SER A 66 17.63 -7.09 5.89
N GLU A 67 17.85 -5.78 5.70
CA GLU A 67 18.28 -4.89 6.78
C GLU A 67 17.12 -4.37 7.65
N ILE A 68 15.87 -4.53 7.22
CA ILE A 68 14.71 -4.17 8.06
C ILE A 68 14.76 -5.01 9.33
N PRO A 69 14.69 -4.44 10.55
CA PRO A 69 14.88 -5.18 11.80
C PRO A 69 13.82 -6.25 12.01
N ASN A 70 12.58 -5.99 11.60
CA ASN A 70 11.46 -6.92 11.75
C ASN A 70 11.54 -8.07 10.72
N PHE A 71 11.12 -9.26 11.15
CA PHE A 71 11.03 -10.42 10.26
C PHE A 71 9.96 -10.21 9.17
N SER A 72 8.81 -9.68 9.57
CA SER A 72 7.74 -9.27 8.66
C SER A 72 7.26 -7.86 9.01
N ILE A 73 6.71 -7.17 8.02
CA ILE A 73 6.12 -5.84 8.10
C ILE A 73 4.61 -6.04 8.14
N SER A 74 4.06 -6.06 9.35
CA SER A 74 2.63 -6.28 9.56
C SER A 74 1.87 -4.96 9.53
N ILE A 75 0.99 -4.81 8.54
CA ILE A 75 0.25 -3.59 8.25
C ILE A 75 -1.22 -3.85 8.54
N SER A 76 -1.81 -3.04 9.43
CA SER A 76 -3.27 -2.98 9.61
C SER A 76 -3.82 -1.92 8.68
N VAL A 77 -4.54 -2.33 7.63
CA VAL A 77 -5.00 -1.41 6.58
C VAL A 77 -6.24 -0.67 7.06
N GLN A 78 -6.10 0.64 7.28
CA GLN A 78 -7.15 1.54 7.78
C GLN A 78 -7.59 2.59 6.76
N SER A 79 -6.76 2.83 5.74
CA SER A 79 -7.03 3.73 4.62
C SER A 79 -6.40 3.19 3.34
N ASN A 80 -6.56 3.89 2.22
CA ASN A 80 -5.83 3.57 1.01
C ASN A 80 -4.32 3.79 1.22
N ILE A 81 -3.50 2.83 0.77
CA ILE A 81 -2.03 2.89 0.88
C ILE A 81 -1.41 2.71 -0.50
N TYR A 82 -0.44 3.54 -0.85
CA TYR A 82 0.29 3.48 -2.11
C TYR A 82 1.79 3.33 -1.82
N PHE A 83 2.39 2.24 -2.30
CA PHE A 83 3.83 2.02 -2.34
C PHE A 83 4.32 2.36 -3.74
N ILE A 84 5.06 3.45 -3.88
CA ILE A 84 5.40 4.04 -5.17
C ILE A 84 6.92 4.01 -5.34
N GLY A 85 7.39 3.15 -6.24
CA GLY A 85 8.78 3.17 -6.72
C GLY A 85 9.00 4.24 -7.79
N ASN A 86 10.27 4.43 -8.16
CA ASN A 86 10.65 5.34 -9.21
C ASN A 86 10.22 4.83 -10.61
N THR A 87 10.27 5.70 -11.62
CA THR A 87 9.79 5.37 -12.99
C THR A 87 10.61 4.29 -13.70
N ASN A 88 11.85 4.03 -13.26
CA ASN A 88 12.71 3.00 -13.82
C ASN A 88 12.57 1.66 -13.07
N GLY A 89 11.77 1.63 -12.01
CA GLY A 89 11.63 0.51 -11.08
C GLY A 89 12.55 0.67 -9.88
N THR A 90 11.97 0.62 -8.68
CA THR A 90 12.71 0.54 -7.43
C THR A 90 12.90 -0.92 -7.02
N THR A 91 14.14 -1.33 -6.73
CA THR A 91 14.47 -2.70 -6.34
C THR A 91 14.29 -2.92 -4.84
N PHE A 92 13.42 -3.85 -4.48
CA PHE A 92 13.29 -4.42 -3.14
C PHE A 92 14.03 -5.76 -3.14
N ASP A 93 15.28 -5.73 -2.68
CA ASP A 93 16.14 -6.90 -2.62
C ASP A 93 16.09 -7.56 -1.25
N TYR A 94 15.70 -8.82 -1.24
CA TYR A 94 15.62 -9.65 -0.04
C TYR A 94 16.95 -10.34 0.30
N ASN A 95 17.96 -10.23 -0.56
CA ASN A 95 19.30 -10.81 -0.37
C ASN A 95 19.28 -12.29 0.00
N TYR A 96 18.39 -13.06 -0.63
CA TYR A 96 18.19 -14.49 -0.37
C TYR A 96 17.76 -14.81 1.07
N LEU A 97 17.10 -13.86 1.72
CA LEU A 97 16.56 -14.00 3.07
C LEU A 97 15.04 -13.84 3.06
N LYS A 98 14.36 -14.57 3.96
CA LYS A 98 12.90 -14.54 4.14
C LYS A 98 12.38 -13.33 4.92
N LYS A 99 13.25 -12.36 5.22
CA LYS A 99 12.99 -11.20 6.08
C LYS A 99 12.35 -10.05 5.30
N GLY A 100 11.57 -9.20 5.94
CA GLY A 100 10.94 -8.04 5.31
C GLY A 100 9.76 -8.40 4.41
N SER A 101 9.14 -9.57 4.64
CA SER A 101 7.85 -9.90 4.00
C SER A 101 6.76 -8.94 4.46
N PHE A 102 5.74 -8.73 3.63
CA PHE A 102 4.61 -7.86 3.95
C PHE A 102 3.40 -8.70 4.35
N THR A 103 2.76 -8.35 5.46
CA THR A 103 1.46 -8.92 5.86
C THR A 103 0.43 -7.81 5.91
N PHE A 104 -0.58 -7.84 5.05
CA PHE A 104 -1.66 -6.86 5.02
C PHE A 104 -2.92 -7.43 5.67
N ASN A 105 -3.38 -6.78 6.73
CA ASN A 105 -4.56 -7.15 7.48
C ASN A 105 -5.70 -6.18 7.19
N PHE A 106 -6.70 -6.63 6.43
CA PHE A 106 -7.91 -5.89 6.12
C PHE A 106 -9.02 -6.31 7.09
N SER A 107 -9.14 -5.60 8.21
CA SER A 107 -10.12 -5.88 9.26
C SER A 107 -11.40 -5.05 9.17
N ASN A 108 -11.38 -3.96 8.40
CA ASN A 108 -12.50 -3.03 8.28
C ASN A 108 -13.51 -3.47 7.20
N ASN A 109 -14.79 -3.14 7.42
CA ASN A 109 -15.88 -3.39 6.47
C ASN A 109 -16.03 -2.29 5.40
N LYS A 110 -14.94 -1.58 5.10
CA LYS A 110 -14.86 -0.51 4.09
C LYS A 110 -13.87 -0.97 3.02
N LEU A 111 -14.18 -0.65 1.76
CA LEU A 111 -13.29 -0.95 0.64
C LEU A 111 -12.05 -0.07 0.75
N GLU A 112 -10.95 -0.64 1.24
CA GLU A 112 -9.63 -0.02 1.23
C GLU A 112 -8.76 -0.64 0.14
N ILE A 113 -7.92 0.19 -0.46
CA ILE A 113 -7.08 -0.16 -1.60
C ILE A 113 -5.61 -0.06 -1.20
N VAL A 114 -4.87 -1.14 -1.38
CA VAL A 114 -3.41 -1.13 -1.33
C VAL A 114 -2.87 -1.21 -2.76
N THR A 115 -2.10 -0.22 -3.18
CA THR A 115 -1.46 -0.20 -4.50
C THR A 115 0.05 -0.29 -4.33
N ILE A 116 0.70 -1.17 -5.09
CA ILE A 116 2.14 -1.26 -5.22
C ILE A 116 2.49 -1.00 -6.68
N GLU A 117 3.32 0.01 -6.93
CA GLU A 117 3.60 0.50 -8.27
C GLU A 117 5.10 0.65 -8.52
N ASN A 118 5.57 0.17 -9.68
CA ASN A 118 6.96 0.25 -10.14
C ASN A 118 7.99 -0.32 -9.14
N ILE A 119 7.68 -1.46 -8.51
CA ILE A 119 8.58 -2.16 -7.60
C ILE A 119 9.09 -3.47 -8.22
N ILE A 120 10.39 -3.73 -8.08
CA ILE A 120 11.05 -4.98 -8.46
C ILE A 120 11.35 -5.77 -7.18
N PHE A 121 10.61 -6.85 -6.95
CA PHE A 121 10.83 -7.77 -5.84
C PHE A 121 11.82 -8.86 -6.28
N THR A 122 12.97 -8.97 -5.60
CA THR A 122 14.03 -9.89 -6.01
C THR A 122 14.67 -10.65 -4.87
N ASN A 123 15.12 -11.88 -5.19
CA ASN A 123 15.92 -12.72 -4.31
C ASN A 123 15.21 -13.10 -2.99
N TYR A 124 13.88 -13.25 -2.98
CA TYR A 124 13.17 -13.79 -1.82
C TYR A 124 13.39 -15.30 -1.73
N TYR A 125 14.01 -15.75 -0.64
CA TYR A 125 14.37 -17.15 -0.44
C TYR A 125 14.32 -17.56 1.03
N ASP A 126 13.89 -18.80 1.26
CA ASP A 126 14.03 -19.49 2.53
C ASP A 126 14.85 -20.76 2.33
N ALA A 127 16.05 -20.79 2.92
CA ALA A 127 16.94 -21.94 2.88
C ALA A 127 16.35 -23.16 3.61
N GLU A 128 15.48 -22.94 4.60
CA GLU A 128 14.86 -23.99 5.40
C GLU A 128 13.62 -24.61 4.73
N LYS A 129 13.14 -24.01 3.63
CA LYS A 129 11.96 -24.46 2.86
C LYS A 129 10.71 -24.65 3.72
N GLN A 130 10.44 -23.72 4.63
CA GLN A 130 9.21 -23.76 5.43
C GLN A 130 7.99 -23.50 4.54
N GLU A 131 6.98 -24.37 4.63
CA GLU A 131 5.82 -24.38 3.72
C GLU A 131 4.85 -23.19 3.87
N SER A 132 5.02 -22.36 4.90
CA SER A 132 4.08 -21.30 5.26
C SER A 132 4.69 -19.89 5.19
N LEU A 133 5.70 -19.70 4.34
CA LEU A 133 6.33 -18.40 4.15
C LEU A 133 5.96 -17.81 2.80
N TYR A 134 5.52 -16.56 2.86
CA TYR A 134 5.06 -15.80 1.71
C TYR A 134 5.74 -14.44 1.74
N MET A 135 6.18 -13.97 0.57
CA MET A 135 6.73 -12.63 0.43
C MET A 135 5.66 -11.57 0.75
N ILE A 136 4.43 -11.83 0.32
CA ILE A 136 3.25 -11.01 0.58
C ILE A 136 2.13 -11.91 1.09
N ASP A 137 1.58 -11.58 2.24
CA ASP A 137 0.48 -12.30 2.86
C ASP A 137 -0.72 -11.37 3.06
N LEU A 138 -1.90 -11.75 2.58
CA LEU A 138 -3.12 -10.97 2.69
C LEU A 138 -4.14 -11.68 3.55
N VAL A 139 -4.56 -11.02 4.62
CA VAL A 139 -5.57 -11.52 5.55
C VAL A 139 -6.78 -10.60 5.51
N SER A 140 -7.96 -11.14 5.22
CA SER A 140 -9.21 -10.38 5.27
C SER A 140 -10.39 -11.22 5.75
N ASN A 141 -11.25 -10.58 6.55
CA ASN A 141 -12.52 -11.14 7.02
C ASN A 141 -13.73 -10.63 6.21
N SER A 142 -13.47 -9.97 5.08
CA SER A 142 -14.50 -9.58 4.13
C SER A 142 -13.95 -9.65 2.71
N ASP A 143 -14.80 -9.45 1.70
CA ASP A 143 -14.34 -9.22 0.34
C ASP A 143 -14.14 -7.72 0.05
N LYS A 144 -14.34 -6.80 1.00
CA LYS A 144 -14.20 -5.35 0.78
C LYS A 144 -12.74 -4.91 0.87
N TYR A 145 -11.90 -5.41 0.00
CA TYR A 145 -10.51 -4.97 -0.12
C TYR A 145 -10.08 -5.02 -1.59
N SER A 146 -9.04 -4.26 -1.91
CA SER A 146 -8.36 -4.35 -3.19
C SER A 146 -6.86 -4.26 -3.01
N MET A 147 -6.12 -5.16 -3.66
CA MET A 147 -4.68 -5.08 -3.78
C MET A 147 -4.28 -5.03 -5.25
N LEU A 148 -3.59 -3.97 -5.64
CA LEU A 148 -3.20 -3.69 -7.01
C LEU A 148 -1.68 -3.69 -7.13
N PHE A 149 -1.15 -4.47 -8.07
CA PHE A 149 0.26 -4.48 -8.44
C PHE A 149 0.39 -3.93 -9.85
N ASN A 150 1.00 -2.77 -10.00
CA ASN A 150 1.10 -2.05 -11.27
C ASN A 150 2.57 -1.97 -11.71
N ASN A 151 2.87 -2.50 -12.90
CA ASN A 151 4.23 -2.50 -13.47
C ASN A 151 5.28 -3.11 -12.52
N CYS A 152 4.91 -4.11 -11.74
CA CYS A 152 5.83 -4.78 -10.82
C CYS A 152 6.59 -5.92 -11.50
N ILE A 153 7.78 -6.21 -11.01
CA ILE A 153 8.58 -7.35 -11.46
C ILE A 153 8.86 -8.23 -10.25
N PHE A 154 8.58 -9.52 -10.38
CA PHE A 154 8.94 -10.54 -9.40
C PHE A 154 9.98 -11.43 -10.05
N GLN A 155 11.25 -11.28 -9.68
CA GLN A 155 12.37 -11.98 -10.32
C GLN A 155 13.22 -12.76 -9.32
N ASN A 156 13.70 -13.95 -9.71
CA ASN A 156 14.61 -14.76 -8.89
C ASN A 156 14.08 -15.02 -7.45
N ASN A 157 12.76 -15.17 -7.32
CA ASN A 157 12.12 -15.52 -6.05
C ASN A 157 11.91 -17.03 -6.02
N TYR A 158 12.46 -17.70 -5.02
CA TYR A 158 12.49 -19.16 -4.91
C TYR A 158 11.48 -19.70 -3.88
N GLN A 159 10.56 -18.85 -3.45
CA GLN A 159 9.50 -19.14 -2.48
C GLN A 159 8.17 -18.56 -2.94
N ASN A 160 7.08 -18.91 -2.25
CA ASN A 160 5.75 -18.42 -2.59
C ASN A 160 5.68 -16.89 -2.50
N ILE A 161 5.19 -16.25 -3.56
CA ILE A 161 5.11 -14.79 -3.65
C ILE A 161 3.93 -14.25 -2.85
N LEU A 162 2.76 -14.88 -2.96
CA LEU A 162 1.50 -14.37 -2.45
C LEU A 162 0.72 -15.47 -1.70
N SER A 163 0.22 -15.16 -0.52
CA SER A 163 -0.84 -15.91 0.18
C SER A 163 -2.08 -15.06 0.37
N LEU A 164 -3.24 -15.73 0.34
CA LEU A 164 -4.56 -15.14 0.47
C LEU A 164 -5.37 -15.92 1.52
N HIS A 165 -5.57 -15.30 2.69
CA HIS A 165 -6.43 -15.80 3.76
C HIS A 165 -7.70 -14.95 3.82
N ILE A 166 -8.68 -15.31 2.99
CA ILE A 166 -9.90 -14.53 2.80
C ILE A 166 -11.09 -15.32 3.32
N THR A 167 -11.84 -14.71 4.25
CA THR A 167 -13.16 -15.19 4.66
C THR A 167 -14.21 -14.20 4.17
N SER A 168 -15.18 -14.65 3.36
CA SER A 168 -16.30 -13.82 2.94
C SER A 168 -17.59 -14.62 2.87
N ASN A 169 -18.66 -14.06 3.44
CA ASN A 169 -20.00 -14.66 3.43
C ASN A 169 -20.85 -14.18 2.24
N LYS A 170 -20.42 -13.12 1.53
CA LYS A 170 -21.18 -12.52 0.43
C LYS A 170 -20.28 -11.67 -0.45
N LYS A 171 -20.55 -11.69 -1.77
CA LYS A 171 -19.96 -10.77 -2.74
C LYS A 171 -20.51 -9.34 -2.55
N THR A 172 -19.63 -8.35 -2.39
CA THR A 172 -19.95 -6.93 -2.17
C THR A 172 -19.42 -5.99 -3.24
N HIS A 173 -18.50 -6.44 -4.11
CA HIS A 173 -18.06 -5.68 -5.29
C HIS A 173 -17.82 -6.58 -6.51
N GLU A 174 -17.79 -5.99 -7.71
CA GLU A 174 -17.63 -6.73 -8.97
C GLU A 174 -16.18 -6.87 -9.45
N ASN A 175 -15.32 -5.91 -9.08
CA ASN A 175 -13.92 -5.88 -9.49
C ASN A 175 -13.11 -7.00 -8.82
N PRO A 176 -11.97 -7.44 -9.40
CA PRO A 176 -11.04 -8.34 -8.72
C PRO A 176 -10.48 -7.70 -7.43
N SER A 177 -10.43 -8.45 -6.33
CA SER A 177 -9.83 -7.99 -5.06
C SER A 177 -8.31 -8.02 -5.07
N VAL A 178 -7.69 -8.79 -5.98
CA VAL A 178 -6.26 -8.77 -6.22
C VAL A 178 -6.02 -8.73 -7.73
N LEU A 179 -5.21 -7.78 -8.20
CA LEU A 179 -4.94 -7.59 -9.62
C LEU A 179 -3.45 -7.31 -9.85
N PHE A 180 -2.87 -8.08 -10.77
CA PHE A 180 -1.53 -7.84 -11.31
C PHE A 180 -1.65 -7.24 -12.71
N ASN A 181 -1.44 -5.93 -12.80
CA ASN A 181 -1.53 -5.18 -14.04
C ASN A 181 -0.13 -4.92 -14.59
N ASN A 182 0.10 -5.34 -15.85
CA ASN A 182 1.37 -5.14 -16.56
C ASN A 182 2.61 -5.60 -15.76
N SER A 183 2.46 -6.65 -14.94
CA SER A 183 3.49 -7.17 -14.06
C SER A 183 4.14 -8.43 -14.63
N LYS A 184 5.40 -8.68 -14.27
CA LYS A 184 6.20 -9.80 -14.79
C LYS A 184 6.63 -10.74 -13.67
N PHE A 185 6.64 -12.04 -13.96
CA PHE A 185 7.09 -13.10 -13.06
C PHE A 185 8.19 -13.89 -13.78
N MET A 186 9.41 -13.87 -13.23
CA MET A 186 10.63 -14.34 -13.89
C MET A 186 11.49 -15.22 -12.97
#